data_AF-A0A8X6NCI8-F1
#
_entry.id   AF-A0A8X6NCI8-F1
#
_cell.length_a   1.000
_cell.length_b   1.000
_cell.length_c   1.000
_cell.angle_alpha   90.00
_cell.angle_beta   90.00
_cell.angle_gamma   90.00
#
_symmetry.space_group_name_H-M   'P 1'
#
loop_
_entity.id
_entity.type
_entity.pdbx_description
1 polymer ?
#
loop_
_entity_poly.entity_id
_entity_poly.type
_entity_poly.pdbx_seq_one_letter_code
_entity_poly.pdbx_strand_id
1 'polypeptide(L)'
;MVKTRSQATMADSGNAELLALLAEMKKSMEIEQEEMRIGQEEMKKRMEKGQDEMRVHVETQVEGIKKRGACQHIGSSRNPRWNLTDLTPIERALESLFGDSHLTQFYRTELKTRRQKPGESLQVLATDEERLMSLAYAECPLDIQESLAA
;
A
#
# COMPACT_ATOMS: atom_id res chain seq x y z
N MET A 1 31.29 -21.90 -62.87
CA MET A 1 31.34 -22.31 -61.44
C MET A 1 30.59 -21.29 -60.63
N VAL A 2 29.37 -21.61 -60.18
CA VAL A 2 28.53 -20.69 -59.41
C VAL A 2 28.20 -21.33 -58.06
N LYS A 3 28.36 -20.49 -57.04
CA LYS A 3 27.76 -20.53 -55.69
C LYS A 3 28.32 -21.52 -54.68
N THR A 4 28.94 -20.90 -53.68
CA THR A 4 28.62 -21.19 -52.26
C THR A 4 28.81 -19.90 -51.46
N ARG A 5 27.76 -19.06 -51.42
CA ARG A 5 27.67 -17.86 -50.56
C ARG A 5 26.28 -17.74 -49.92
N SER A 6 25.67 -18.86 -49.56
CA SER A 6 24.27 -18.90 -49.10
C SER A 6 24.12 -19.29 -47.62
N GLN A 7 25.22 -19.48 -46.88
CA GLN A 7 25.16 -20.01 -45.52
C GLN A 7 25.26 -18.94 -44.41
N ALA A 8 25.49 -17.67 -44.73
CA ALA A 8 25.66 -16.60 -43.75
C ALA A 8 24.41 -15.75 -43.48
N THR A 9 23.27 -16.00 -44.13
CA THR A 9 22.11 -15.08 -44.07
C THR A 9 20.89 -15.60 -43.30
N MET A 10 20.83 -16.90 -42.98
CA MET A 10 19.71 -17.49 -42.21
C MET A 10 19.93 -17.43 -40.69
N ALA A 11 21.19 -17.26 -40.25
CA ALA A 11 21.54 -17.17 -38.83
C ALA A 11 21.27 -15.76 -38.23
N ASP A 12 21.36 -14.71 -39.05
CA ASP A 12 21.09 -13.33 -38.61
C ASP A 12 19.58 -13.01 -38.55
N SER A 13 18.74 -13.62 -39.39
CA SER A 13 17.29 -13.35 -39.40
C SER A 13 16.56 -13.93 -38.19
N GLY A 14 16.94 -15.14 -37.75
CA GLY A 14 16.35 -15.77 -36.56
C GLY A 14 16.70 -15.06 -35.25
N ASN A 15 17.91 -14.48 -35.17
CA ASN A 15 18.31 -13.66 -34.01
C ASN A 15 17.56 -12.32 -33.97
N ALA A 16 17.27 -11.72 -35.13
CA ALA A 16 16.50 -10.47 -35.21
C ALA A 16 15.03 -10.68 -34.79
N GLU A 17 14.39 -11.77 -35.22
CA GLU A 17 13.02 -12.12 -34.80
C GLU A 17 12.94 -12.41 -33.30
N LEU A 18 13.94 -13.11 -32.73
CA LEU A 18 14.03 -13.36 -31.29
C LEU A 18 14.21 -12.06 -30.49
N LEU A 19 15.03 -11.12 -30.98
CA LEU A 19 15.23 -9.82 -30.36
C LEU A 19 13.96 -8.95 -30.40
N ALA A 20 13.21 -9.01 -31.51
CA ALA A 20 11.94 -8.29 -31.63
C ALA A 20 10.90 -8.81 -30.63
N LEU A 21 10.78 -10.14 -30.50
CA LEU A 21 9.88 -10.77 -29.53
C LEU A 21 10.26 -10.39 -28.08
N LEU A 22 11.55 -10.41 -27.74
CA LEU A 22 12.04 -9.98 -26.43
C LEU A 22 11.74 -8.51 -26.14
N ALA A 23 11.87 -7.63 -27.14
CA ALA A 23 11.54 -6.22 -27.01
C ALA A 23 10.03 -6.00 -26.79
N GLU A 24 9.18 -6.76 -27.48
CA GLU A 24 7.73 -6.73 -27.29
C GLU A 24 7.34 -7.22 -25.89
N MET A 25 7.91 -8.34 -25.42
CA MET A 25 7.67 -8.86 -24.06
C MET A 25 8.12 -7.87 -22.98
N LYS A 26 9.27 -7.22 -23.18
CA LYS A 26 9.77 -6.21 -22.25
C LYS A 26 8.82 -5.01 -22.20
N LYS A 27 8.34 -4.57 -23.36
CA LYS A 27 7.40 -3.44 -23.46
C LYS A 27 6.05 -3.76 -22.82
N SER A 28 5.49 -4.95 -23.05
CA SER A 28 4.22 -5.34 -22.43
C SER A 28 4.35 -5.50 -20.92
N MET A 29 5.49 -6.02 -20.44
CA MET A 29 5.79 -6.11 -19.02
C MET A 29 5.93 -4.73 -18.36
N GLU A 30 6.60 -3.78 -19.01
CA GLU A 30 6.69 -2.39 -18.54
C GLU A 30 5.30 -1.72 -18.48
N ILE A 31 4.43 -2.01 -19.45
CA ILE A 31 3.04 -1.51 -19.46
C ILE A 31 2.22 -2.09 -18.31
N GLU A 32 2.22 -3.42 -18.12
CA GLU A 32 1.50 -4.05 -17.00
C GLU A 32 1.98 -3.53 -15.63
N GLN A 33 3.29 -3.28 -15.49
CA GLN A 33 3.84 -2.70 -14.27
C GLN A 33 3.39 -1.26 -14.04
N GLU A 34 3.35 -0.43 -15.09
CA GLU A 34 2.94 0.97 -14.98
C GLU A 34 1.44 1.10 -14.69
N GLU A 35 0.59 0.29 -15.32
CA GLU A 35 -0.85 0.24 -15.01
C GLU A 35 -1.10 -0.17 -13.55
N MET A 36 -0.34 -1.15 -13.07
CA MET A 36 -0.40 -1.56 -11.67
C MET A 36 0.04 -0.43 -10.73
N ARG A 37 1.12 0.28 -11.06
CA ARG A 37 1.59 1.44 -10.28
C ARG A 37 0.54 2.53 -10.21
N ILE A 38 -0.13 2.82 -11.33
CA ILE A 38 -1.23 3.79 -11.38
C ILE A 38 -2.40 3.33 -10.49
N GLY A 39 -2.79 2.06 -10.58
CA GLY A 39 -3.86 1.49 -9.75
C GLY A 39 -3.55 1.55 -8.25
N GLN A 40 -2.30 1.32 -7.85
CA GLN A 40 -1.84 1.46 -6.47
C GLN A 40 -1.87 2.91 -5.99
N GLU A 41 -1.38 3.86 -6.79
CA GLU A 41 -1.39 5.28 -6.43
C GLU A 41 -2.82 5.83 -6.30
N GLU A 42 -3.73 5.42 -7.18
CA GLU A 42 -5.15 5.77 -7.07
C GLU A 42 -5.78 5.16 -5.80
N MET A 43 -5.47 3.91 -5.48
CA MET A 43 -5.95 3.27 -4.25
C MET A 43 -5.44 4.01 -3.01
N LYS A 44 -4.14 4.34 -2.98
CA LYS A 44 -3.51 5.11 -1.90
C LYS A 44 -4.18 6.48 -1.74
N LYS A 45 -4.36 7.21 -2.83
CA LYS A 45 -5.03 8.52 -2.82
C LYS A 45 -6.48 8.45 -2.32
N ARG A 46 -7.22 7.40 -2.71
CA ARG A 46 -8.60 7.18 -2.21
C ARG A 46 -8.61 6.89 -0.72
N MET A 47 -7.63 6.16 -0.23
CA MET A 47 -7.50 5.81 1.18
C MET A 47 -7.11 7.02 2.04
N GLU A 48 -6.10 7.78 1.63
CA GLU A 48 -5.72 9.04 2.29
C GLU A 48 -6.91 10.01 2.33
N LYS A 49 -7.62 10.17 1.21
CA LYS A 49 -8.82 11.01 1.15
C LYS A 49 -9.92 10.52 2.11
N GLY A 50 -10.17 9.21 2.17
CA GLY A 50 -11.16 8.64 3.09
C GLY A 50 -10.80 8.86 4.56
N GLN A 51 -9.51 8.78 4.90
CA GLN A 51 -9.00 9.09 6.24
C GLN A 51 -9.10 10.59 6.56
N ASP A 52 -8.76 11.46 5.61
CA ASP A 52 -8.88 12.91 5.79
C ASP A 52 -10.33 13.34 6.02
N GLU A 53 -11.27 12.84 5.22
CA GLU A 53 -12.70 13.10 5.38
C GLU A 53 -13.21 12.63 6.75
N MET A 54 -12.76 11.45 7.19
CA MET A 54 -13.11 10.93 8.52
C MET A 54 -12.49 11.77 9.64
N ARG A 55 -11.21 12.14 9.53
CA ARG A 55 -10.52 13.00 10.51
C ARG A 55 -11.28 14.31 10.68
N VAL A 56 -11.63 14.96 9.58
CA VAL A 56 -12.42 16.21 9.59
C VAL A 56 -13.79 16.00 10.24
N HIS A 57 -14.47 14.89 9.96
CA HIS A 57 -15.77 14.59 10.56
C HIS A 57 -15.68 14.37 12.07
N VAL A 58 -14.68 13.62 12.53
CA VAL A 58 -14.41 13.36 13.94
C VAL A 58 -14.02 14.64 14.67
N GLU A 59 -13.08 15.43 14.13
CA GLU A 59 -12.68 16.72 14.70
C GLU A 59 -13.89 17.66 14.84
N THR A 60 -14.74 17.73 13.81
CA THR A 60 -15.97 18.52 13.84
C THR A 60 -16.95 18.03 14.91
N GLN A 61 -17.13 16.72 15.05
CA GLN A 61 -17.99 16.15 16.08
C GLN A 61 -17.45 16.40 17.49
N VAL A 62 -16.15 16.23 17.72
CA VAL A 62 -15.47 16.45 19.02
C VAL A 62 -15.56 17.92 19.42
N GLU A 63 -15.28 18.85 18.50
CA GLU A 63 -15.44 20.28 18.77
C GLU A 63 -16.91 20.65 19.02
N GLY A 64 -17.85 19.99 18.33
CA GLY A 64 -19.28 20.09 18.62
C GLY A 64 -19.64 19.63 20.04
N ILE A 65 -19.08 18.52 20.51
CA ILE A 65 -19.25 18.01 21.88
C ILE A 65 -18.67 19.01 22.90
N LYS A 66 -17.46 19.51 22.64
CA LYS A 66 -16.76 20.46 23.51
C LYS A 66 -17.53 21.78 23.65
N LYS A 67 -18.08 22.31 22.55
CA LYS A 67 -18.96 23.50 22.57
C LYS A 67 -20.28 23.26 23.31
N ARG A 68 -20.89 22.08 23.15
CA ARG A 68 -22.10 21.70 23.91
C ARG A 68 -21.84 21.57 25.41
N GLY A 69 -20.67 21.06 25.80
CA GLY A 69 -20.23 21.02 27.20
C GLY A 69 -19.91 22.39 27.78
N ALA A 70 -19.31 23.30 27.00
CA ALA A 70 -19.04 24.68 27.40
C ALA A 70 -20.32 25.53 27.57
N CYS A 71 -21.42 25.16 26.91
CA CYS A 71 -22.71 25.84 27.03
C CYS A 71 -23.49 25.51 28.34
N GLN A 72 -22.99 24.63 29.21
CA GLN A 72 -23.64 24.26 30.48
C GLN A 72 -23.16 25.05 31.71
N HIS A 73 -22.51 26.21 31.53
CA HIS A 73 -22.12 27.08 32.65
C HIS A 73 -23.17 28.12 33.06
N ILE A 74 -24.44 27.90 32.73
CA ILE A 74 -25.55 28.62 33.36
C ILE A 74 -26.60 27.60 33.84
N GLY A 75 -26.40 27.04 35.03
CA GLY A 75 -27.46 26.40 35.82
C GLY A 75 -27.50 24.87 35.85
N SER A 76 -27.00 24.31 36.95
CA SER A 76 -27.58 23.20 37.72
C SER A 76 -28.16 21.96 37.01
N SER A 77 -27.33 20.93 36.79
CA SER A 77 -27.56 19.55 37.24
C SER A 77 -26.45 18.63 36.73
N ARG A 78 -25.59 18.17 37.64
CA ARG A 78 -24.65 17.08 37.36
C ARG A 78 -25.46 15.80 37.17
N ASN A 79 -25.69 15.39 35.93
CA ASN A 79 -26.01 14.02 35.61
C ASN A 79 -24.71 13.19 35.84
N PRO A 80 -24.66 12.26 36.81
CA PRO A 80 -23.44 11.51 37.13
C PRO A 80 -23.05 10.51 36.04
N ARG A 81 -23.86 10.36 34.98
CA ARG A 81 -23.68 9.37 33.92
C ARG A 81 -22.67 9.78 32.83
N TRP A 82 -22.28 11.04 32.77
CA TRP A 82 -21.40 11.56 31.72
C TRP A 82 -20.27 12.39 32.33
N ASN A 83 -19.34 11.74 33.01
CA ASN A 83 -18.02 12.31 33.26
C ASN A 83 -17.15 12.03 32.01
N LEU A 84 -17.00 13.04 31.14
CA LEU A 84 -16.12 13.01 29.96
C LEU A 84 -14.61 12.90 30.31
N THR A 85 -14.26 12.33 31.46
CA THR A 85 -12.87 12.19 31.92
C THR A 85 -12.19 10.99 31.26
N ASP A 86 -12.96 10.04 30.73
CA ASP A 86 -12.42 8.84 30.10
C ASP A 86 -12.82 8.78 28.61
N LEU A 87 -11.98 9.39 27.77
CA LEU A 87 -12.08 9.36 26.31
C LEU A 87 -11.45 8.09 25.72
N THR A 88 -10.77 7.27 26.53
CA THR A 88 -10.08 6.04 26.10
C THR A 88 -10.99 5.05 25.35
N PRO A 89 -12.29 4.88 25.69
CA PRO A 89 -13.18 4.03 24.90
C PRO A 89 -13.44 4.57 23.48
N ILE A 90 -13.47 5.89 23.31
CA ILE A 90 -13.66 6.55 22.02
C ILE A 90 -12.36 6.47 21.21
N GLU A 91 -11.21 6.73 21.83
CA GLU A 91 -9.89 6.59 21.20
C GLU A 91 -9.67 5.16 20.67
N ARG A 92 -9.93 4.13 21.48
CA ARG A 92 -9.84 2.73 21.02
C ARG A 92 -10.84 2.38 19.92
N ALA A 93 -12.06 2.93 19.96
CA ALA A 93 -13.04 2.73 18.90
C ALA A 93 -12.59 3.38 17.59
N LEU A 94 -11.96 4.56 17.67
CA LEU A 94 -11.38 5.25 16.53
C LEU A 94 -10.14 4.53 15.98
N GLU A 95 -9.23 4.04 16.83
CA GLU A 95 -8.11 3.18 16.42
C GLU A 95 -8.59 1.85 15.80
N SER A 96 -9.63 1.23 16.34
CA SER A 96 -10.17 -0.01 15.78
C SER A 96 -10.86 0.20 14.42
N LEU A 97 -11.48 1.36 14.19
CA LEU A 97 -12.24 1.65 12.97
C LEU A 97 -11.38 2.31 11.89
N PHE A 98 -10.34 3.06 12.29
CA PHE A 98 -9.54 3.90 11.39
C PHE A 98 -8.02 3.76 11.57
N GLY A 99 -7.56 2.98 12.54
CA GLY A 99 -6.14 2.76 12.82
C GLY A 99 -5.46 1.76 11.88
N ASP A 100 -4.29 1.28 12.31
CA ASP A 100 -3.30 0.55 11.50
C ASP A 100 -3.82 -0.72 10.82
N SER A 101 -4.94 -1.30 11.28
CA SER A 101 -5.58 -2.45 10.64
C SER A 101 -5.91 -2.21 9.16
N HIS A 102 -6.27 -0.97 8.79
CA HIS A 102 -6.53 -0.62 7.39
C HIS A 102 -5.24 -0.40 6.59
N LEU A 103 -4.21 0.16 7.24
CA LEU A 103 -2.87 0.33 6.65
C LEU A 103 -2.20 -1.03 6.39
N THR A 104 -2.47 -2.01 7.25
CA THR A 104 -2.01 -3.39 7.13
C THR A 104 -2.60 -4.08 5.89
N GLN A 105 -3.87 -3.83 5.54
CA GLN A 105 -4.46 -4.35 4.29
C GLN A 105 -3.82 -3.74 3.04
N PHE A 106 -3.49 -2.45 3.09
CA PHE A 106 -2.76 -1.79 2.02
C PHE A 106 -1.38 -2.45 1.80
N TYR A 107 -0.58 -2.60 2.85
CA TYR A 107 0.74 -3.23 2.74
C TYR A 107 0.68 -4.70 2.34
N ARG A 108 -0.33 -5.46 2.76
CA ARG A 108 -0.57 -6.84 2.28
C ARG A 108 -0.83 -6.88 0.78
N THR A 109 -1.53 -5.87 0.25
CA THR A 109 -1.82 -5.78 -1.18
C THR A 109 -0.57 -5.39 -1.95
N GLU A 110 0.14 -4.35 -1.50
CA GLU A 110 1.44 -3.92 -2.04
C GLU A 110 2.46 -5.07 -2.10
N LEU A 111 2.57 -5.85 -1.03
CA LEU A 111 3.47 -7.01 -0.96
C LEU A 111 3.10 -8.09 -1.98
N LYS A 112 1.80 -8.42 -2.11
CA LYS A 112 1.32 -9.44 -3.06
C LYS A 112 1.54 -9.08 -4.52
N THR A 113 1.56 -7.78 -4.83
CA THR A 113 1.73 -7.27 -6.18
C THR A 113 3.15 -6.79 -6.46
N ARG A 114 4.04 -6.81 -5.45
CA ARG A 114 5.43 -6.39 -5.61
C ARG A 114 6.14 -7.29 -6.62
N ARG A 115 6.78 -6.64 -7.60
CA ARG A 115 7.61 -7.30 -8.62
C ARG A 115 8.88 -6.50 -8.85
N GLN A 116 9.98 -7.18 -9.18
CA GLN A 116 11.25 -6.55 -9.52
C GLN A 116 11.08 -5.56 -10.68
N LYS A 117 11.56 -4.33 -10.51
CA LYS A 117 11.57 -3.34 -11.58
C LYS A 117 12.76 -3.56 -12.51
N PRO A 118 12.65 -3.23 -13.81
CA PRO A 118 13.80 -3.24 -14.71
C PRO A 118 14.93 -2.35 -14.18
N GLY A 119 16.12 -2.90 -13.97
CA GLY A 119 17.27 -2.17 -13.41
C GLY A 119 17.28 -2.05 -11.88
N GLU A 120 16.26 -2.55 -11.18
CA GLU A 120 16.29 -2.68 -9.72
C GLU A 120 17.17 -3.87 -9.30
N SER A 121 18.09 -3.62 -8.38
CA SER A 121 18.91 -4.70 -7.82
C SER A 121 18.07 -5.61 -6.92
N LEU A 122 18.42 -6.89 -6.87
CA LEU A 122 17.74 -7.86 -6.00
C LEU A 122 17.81 -7.48 -4.52
N GLN A 123 18.87 -6.80 -4.08
CA GLN A 123 18.99 -6.30 -2.70
C GLN A 123 17.92 -5.24 -2.40
N VAL A 124 17.70 -4.29 -3.32
CA VAL A 124 16.68 -3.24 -3.15
C VAL A 124 15.28 -3.85 -3.12
N LEU A 125 15.01 -4.84 -3.99
CA LEU A 125 13.76 -5.59 -3.96
C LEU A 125 13.56 -6.31 -2.63
N ALA A 126 14.55 -7.07 -2.17
CA ALA A 126 14.48 -7.86 -0.94
C ALA A 126 14.25 -6.98 0.30
N THR A 127 14.96 -5.85 0.40
CA THR A 127 14.77 -4.89 1.49
C THR A 127 13.37 -4.26 1.48
N ASP A 128 12.82 -3.96 0.30
CA ASP A 128 11.46 -3.42 0.20
C ASP A 128 10.39 -4.48 0.50
N GLU A 129 10.59 -5.73 0.09
CA GLU A 129 9.73 -6.87 0.46
C GLU A 129 9.76 -7.14 1.98
N GLU A 130 10.94 -7.11 2.61
CA GLU A 130 11.11 -7.26 4.07
C GLU A 130 10.42 -6.12 4.84
N ARG A 131 10.58 -4.88 4.35
CA ARG A 131 9.87 -3.71 4.88
C ARG A 131 8.35 -3.88 4.75
N LEU A 132 7.87 -4.31 3.59
CA LEU A 132 6.44 -4.52 3.34
C LEU A 132 5.89 -5.68 4.18
N MET A 133 6.63 -6.77 4.37
CA MET A 133 6.26 -7.86 5.26
C MET A 133 6.09 -7.38 6.71
N SER A 134 7.04 -6.57 7.20
CA SER A 134 6.97 -5.99 8.55
C SER A 134 5.74 -5.11 8.75
N LEU A 135 5.37 -4.33 7.73
CA LEU A 135 4.21 -3.44 7.78
C LEU A 135 2.87 -4.16 7.53
N ALA A 136 2.85 -5.18 6.68
CA ALA A 136 1.69 -6.00 6.34
C ALA A 136 1.32 -7.02 7.43
N TYR A 137 2.28 -7.33 8.30
CA TYR A 137 2.18 -8.35 9.33
C TYR A 137 2.81 -7.88 10.65
N ALA A 138 2.50 -6.64 11.05
CA ALA A 138 3.04 -6.04 12.29
C ALA A 138 2.66 -6.80 13.58
N GLU A 139 1.53 -7.52 13.58
CA GLU A 139 1.07 -8.36 14.69
C GLU A 139 1.49 -9.84 14.57
N CYS A 140 2.24 -10.21 13.53
CA CYS A 140 2.66 -11.59 13.33
C CYS A 140 3.79 -11.95 14.31
N PRO A 141 3.71 -13.11 15.00
CA PRO A 141 4.72 -13.49 15.98
C PRO A 141 6.09 -13.71 15.32
N LEU A 142 7.16 -13.37 16.07
CA LEU A 142 8.55 -13.26 15.58
C LEU A 142 9.07 -14.54 14.92
N ASP A 143 8.64 -15.70 15.40
CA ASP A 143 9.02 -17.02 14.89
C ASP A 143 8.55 -17.26 13.45
N ILE A 144 7.39 -16.72 13.09
CA ILE A 144 6.86 -16.75 11.72
C ILE A 144 7.61 -15.72 10.85
N GLN A 145 7.97 -14.58 11.43
CA GLN A 145 8.69 -13.51 10.72
C GLN A 145 10.13 -13.94 10.34
N GLU A 146 10.83 -14.61 11.26
CA GLU A 146 12.17 -15.17 11.03
C GLU A 146 12.15 -16.32 10.00
N SER A 147 11.09 -17.14 9.98
CA SER A 147 10.94 -18.24 9.03
C SER A 147 10.70 -17.76 7.59
N LEU A 148 10.18 -16.54 7.40
CA LEU A 148 9.95 -15.91 6.10
C LEU A 148 11.18 -15.17 5.56
N ALA A 149 12.14 -14.83 6.44
CA ALA A 149 13.36 -14.09 6.10
C ALA A 149 14.58 -14.99 5.80
N ALA A 150 14.45 -16.31 5.95
CA ALA A 150 15.49 -17.33 5.75
C ALA A 150 15.37 -18.05 4.39
#